data_AF-X6LCM8-F1
#
_entry.id   AF-X6LCM8-F1
#
_cell.length_a   1.000
_cell.length_b   1.000
_cell.length_c   1.000
_cell.angle_alpha   90.00
_cell.angle_beta   90.00
_cell.angle_gamma   90.00
#
_symmetry.space_group_name_H-M   'P 1'
#
loop_
_entity.id
_entity.type
_entity.pdbx_description
1 polymer ?
#
loop_
_entity_poly.entity_id
_entity_poly.type
_entity_poly.pdbx_seq_one_letter_code
_entity_poly.pdbx_strand_id
1 'polypeptide(L)'
;GSADLSVRLWDIRSGEQIQVFNGHKDNVNVVEYSPFVIKNGIGNSNVICSGSSDNTIRFWDIRSNKNELYIIGKGVEINCIKFLQLKNTKSNEDFISLCCGVDRHIHIWR
;
A
#
# COMPACT_ATOMS: atom_id res chain seq x y z
N GLY A 1 11.72 -2.01 2.10
CA GLY A 1 11.14 -3.24 2.65
C GLY A 1 11.61 -3.49 4.08
N SER A 2 11.00 -4.46 4.75
CA SER A 2 11.34 -4.93 6.08
C SER A 2 11.34 -6.46 6.13
N ALA A 3 12.31 -7.06 6.81
CA ALA A 3 12.37 -8.50 7.08
C ALA A 3 11.66 -8.92 8.39
N ASP A 4 11.22 -7.94 9.19
CA ASP A 4 10.49 -8.21 10.45
C ASP A 4 8.97 -8.41 10.24
N LEU A 5 8.55 -8.58 8.97
CA LEU A 5 7.16 -8.79 8.54
C LEU A 5 6.22 -7.61 8.83
N SER A 6 6.74 -6.47 9.31
CA SER A 6 5.94 -5.32 9.70
C SER A 6 6.15 -4.12 8.78
N VAL A 7 5.16 -3.23 8.74
CA VAL A 7 5.28 -1.89 8.19
C VAL A 7 5.24 -0.91 9.35
N ARG A 8 6.14 0.08 9.36
CA ARG A 8 6.25 1.04 10.46
C ARG A 8 6.16 2.47 9.94
N LEU A 9 5.44 3.31 10.68
CA LEU A 9 5.32 4.73 10.42
C LEU A 9 6.07 5.50 11.51
N TRP A 10 6.89 6.46 11.09
CA TRP A 10 7.77 7.24 11.95
C TRP A 10 7.48 8.72 11.81
N ASP A 11 7.55 9.45 12.93
CA ASP A 11 7.56 10.91 12.92
C ASP A 11 9.00 11.38 12.70
N ILE A 12 9.23 12.14 11.63
CA ILE A 12 10.58 12.63 11.30
C ILE A 12 11.07 13.73 12.25
N ARG A 13 10.17 14.43 12.93
CA ARG A 13 10.50 15.55 13.84
C ARG A 13 10.86 15.04 15.22
N SER A 14 10.09 14.09 15.76
CA SER A 14 10.40 13.47 17.06
C SER A 14 11.36 12.30 16.95
N GLY A 15 11.48 11.68 15.77
CA GLY A 15 12.23 10.43 15.58
C GLY A 15 11.53 9.21 16.15
N GLU A 16 10.29 9.36 16.63
CA GLU A 16 9.55 8.29 17.28
C GLU A 16 8.71 7.50 16.29
N GLN A 17 8.52 6.22 16.60
CA GLN A 17 7.61 5.36 15.87
C GLN A 17 6.17 5.68 16.26
N ILE A 18 5.37 6.13 15.30
CA ILE A 18 3.95 6.46 15.50
C ILE A 18 3.10 5.20 15.46
N GLN A 19 3.35 4.31 14.47
CA GLN A 19 2.54 3.12 14.27
C GLN A 19 3.36 1.93 13.75
N VAL A 20 2.82 0.74 14.02
CA VAL A 20 3.27 -0.54 13.47
C VAL A 20 2.05 -1.27 12.93
N PHE A 21 2.15 -1.73 11.70
CA PHE A 21 1.18 -2.54 11.01
C PHE A 21 1.72 -3.97 10.91
N ASN A 22 1.04 -4.89 11.58
CA ASN A 22 1.36 -6.30 11.56
C ASN A 22 0.31 -7.04 10.75
N GLY A 23 0.72 -8.04 9.99
CA GLY A 23 -0.21 -8.90 9.26
C GLY A 23 0.46 -9.68 8.15
N HIS A 24 1.50 -9.12 7.52
CA HIS A 24 2.30 -9.86 6.55
C HIS A 24 2.91 -11.10 7.18
N LYS A 25 2.98 -12.18 6.39
CA LYS A 25 3.51 -13.48 6.82
C LYS A 25 4.92 -13.76 6.31
N ASP A 26 5.44 -12.86 5.49
CA ASP A 26 6.78 -12.90 4.91
C ASP A 26 7.31 -11.47 4.74
N ASN A 27 8.54 -11.33 4.27
CA ASN A 27 9.23 -10.07 4.06
C ASN A 27 8.36 -9.06 3.32
N VAL A 28 8.31 -7.85 3.84
CA VAL A 28 7.69 -6.72 3.16
C VAL A 28 8.72 -6.17 2.20
N ASN A 29 8.50 -6.27 0.90
CA ASN A 29 9.49 -5.84 -0.09
C ASN A 29 9.33 -4.34 -0.40
N VAL A 30 8.07 -3.88 -0.47
CA VAL A 30 7.73 -2.54 -0.93
C VAL A 30 6.61 -1.92 -0.10
N VAL A 31 6.67 -0.60 0.07
CA VAL A 31 5.62 0.22 0.70
C VAL A 31 5.46 1.49 -0.14
N GLU A 32 4.23 1.92 -0.37
CA GLU A 32 3.91 3.13 -1.11
C GLU A 32 2.69 3.85 -0.52
N TYR A 33 2.69 5.18 -0.61
CA TYR A 33 1.50 5.98 -0.30
C TYR A 33 0.47 5.82 -1.41
N SER A 34 -0.74 5.44 -1.00
CA SER A 34 -1.88 5.46 -1.89
C SER A 34 -2.35 6.89 -2.10
N PRO A 35 -2.75 7.28 -3.33
CA PRO A 35 -3.44 8.55 -3.56
C PRO A 35 -4.87 8.54 -3.01
N PHE A 36 -5.37 7.38 -2.55
CA PHE A 36 -6.71 7.26 -1.98
C PHE A 36 -6.76 7.82 -0.55
N VAL A 37 -7.81 8.60 -0.30
CA VAL A 37 -8.19 9.10 1.02
C VAL A 37 -9.52 8.47 1.38
N ILE A 38 -9.59 7.82 2.53
CA ILE A 38 -10.82 7.24 3.06
C ILE A 38 -11.44 8.14 4.12
N LYS A 39 -12.76 8.09 4.26
CA LYS A 39 -13.49 8.80 5.32
C LYS A 39 -13.86 7.82 6.40
N ASN A 40 -13.27 7.99 7.58
CA ASN A 40 -13.57 7.19 8.77
C ASN A 40 -14.17 8.06 9.87
N GLY A 41 -14.51 7.46 11.02
CA GLY A 41 -15.11 8.19 12.15
C GLY A 41 -14.27 9.34 12.72
N ILE A 42 -12.98 9.40 12.37
CA ILE A 42 -12.02 10.45 12.79
C ILE A 42 -11.84 11.52 11.69
N GLY A 43 -12.43 11.33 10.50
CA GLY A 43 -12.33 12.23 9.35
C GLY A 43 -11.62 11.59 8.15
N ASN A 44 -11.00 12.43 7.31
CA ASN A 44 -10.21 11.97 6.16
C ASN A 44 -8.92 11.31 6.64
N SER A 45 -8.62 10.11 6.13
CA SER A 45 -7.38 9.39 6.40
C SER A 45 -6.70 8.94 5.12
N ASN A 46 -5.37 9.03 5.11
CA ASN A 46 -4.58 8.51 4.00
C ASN A 46 -4.46 6.99 4.12
N VAL A 47 -4.17 6.36 2.99
CA VAL A 47 -3.94 4.93 2.94
C VAL A 47 -2.49 4.69 2.50
N ILE A 48 -1.84 3.71 3.12
CA ILE A 48 -0.57 3.17 2.63
C ILE A 48 -0.80 1.76 2.10
N CYS A 49 -0.01 1.38 1.10
CA CYS A 49 -0.05 0.09 0.45
C CYS A 49 1.30 -0.61 0.64
N SER A 50 1.30 -1.90 0.96
CA SER A 50 2.51 -2.70 1.07
C SER A 50 2.41 -3.99 0.28
N GLY A 51 3.53 -4.41 -0.31
CA GLY A 51 3.68 -5.66 -1.05
C GLY A 51 4.72 -6.54 -0.38
N SER A 52 4.46 -7.85 -0.33
CA SER A 52 5.29 -8.81 0.37
C SER A 52 5.51 -10.10 -0.43
N SER A 53 6.55 -10.84 -0.04
CA SER A 53 6.78 -12.23 -0.48
C SER A 53 5.72 -13.20 0.04
N ASP A 54 4.81 -12.78 0.93
CA ASP A 54 3.63 -13.56 1.32
C ASP A 54 2.54 -13.62 0.24
N ASN A 55 2.85 -13.13 -0.96
CA ASN A 55 1.98 -13.07 -2.12
C ASN A 55 0.77 -12.13 -1.96
N THR A 56 0.83 -11.20 -1.01
CA THR A 56 -0.25 -10.24 -0.75
C THR A 56 0.18 -8.79 -0.93
N ILE A 57 -0.78 -7.99 -1.38
CA ILE A 57 -0.76 -6.54 -1.27
C ILE A 57 -1.75 -6.15 -0.17
N ARG A 58 -1.32 -5.38 0.82
CA ARG A 58 -2.13 -4.94 1.95
C ARG A 58 -2.27 -3.43 1.99
N PHE A 59 -3.47 -2.98 2.31
CA PHE A 59 -3.80 -1.57 2.46
C PHE A 59 -4.05 -1.24 3.92
N TRP A 60 -3.42 -0.19 4.40
CA TRP A 60 -3.46 0.22 5.81
C TRP A 60 -3.94 1.65 5.94
N ASP A 61 -4.83 1.88 6.91
CA ASP A 61 -5.20 3.21 7.34
C ASP A 61 -4.17 3.77 8.33
N ILE A 62 -3.63 4.96 8.05
CA ILE A 62 -2.65 5.61 8.93
C ILE A 62 -3.24 6.35 10.15
N ARG A 63 -4.53 6.73 10.14
CA ARG A 63 -5.17 7.51 11.23
C ARG A 63 -6.15 6.67 12.05
N SER A 64 -6.71 5.62 11.47
CA SER A 64 -7.42 4.62 12.27
C SER A 64 -6.43 3.70 12.97
N ASN A 65 -6.89 3.07 14.04
CA ASN A 65 -6.12 2.34 15.04
C ASN A 65 -5.48 1.04 14.50
N LYS A 66 -4.62 1.15 13.47
CA LYS A 66 -3.85 0.07 12.84
C LYS A 66 -4.68 -0.93 12.02
N ASN A 67 -5.80 -0.49 11.46
CA ASN A 67 -6.66 -1.39 10.72
C ASN A 67 -6.10 -1.68 9.32
N GLU A 68 -5.94 -2.97 9.03
CA GLU A 68 -5.90 -3.48 7.69
C GLU A 68 -7.26 -3.24 7.03
N LEU A 69 -7.25 -2.54 5.90
CA LEU A 69 -8.46 -2.19 5.16
C LEU A 69 -8.81 -3.28 4.15
N TYR A 70 -7.83 -3.68 3.35
CA TYR A 70 -7.99 -4.61 2.25
C TYR A 70 -6.73 -5.46 2.07
N ILE A 71 -6.93 -6.71 1.67
CA ILE A 71 -5.88 -7.62 1.25
C ILE A 71 -6.19 -8.10 -0.16
N ILE A 72 -5.20 -8.03 -1.04
CA ILE A 72 -5.26 -8.60 -2.38
C ILE A 72 -4.24 -9.74 -2.44
N GLY A 73 -4.72 -10.97 -2.56
CA GLY A 73 -3.88 -12.12 -2.88
C GLY A 73 -3.57 -12.15 -4.37
N LYS A 74 -2.28 -12.14 -4.73
CA LYS A 74 -1.82 -12.30 -6.12
C LYS A 74 -1.40 -13.74 -6.42
N GLY A 75 -1.09 -14.53 -5.39
CA GLY A 75 -0.58 -15.90 -5.53
C GLY A 75 0.91 -15.99 -5.90
N VAL A 76 1.58 -14.85 -5.94
CA VAL A 76 2.97 -14.64 -6.39
C VAL A 76 3.55 -13.44 -5.66
N GLU A 77 4.86 -13.44 -5.44
CA GLU A 77 5.53 -12.45 -4.60
C GLU A 77 5.50 -11.06 -5.21
N ILE A 78 5.40 -10.03 -4.35
CA ILE A 78 5.34 -8.65 -4.79
C ILE A 78 6.71 -8.01 -4.62
N ASN A 79 7.33 -7.63 -5.72
CA ASN A 79 8.66 -7.04 -5.74
C ASN A 79 8.63 -5.51 -5.79
N CYS A 80 7.64 -4.94 -6.47
CA CYS A 80 7.44 -3.49 -6.50
C CYS A 80 5.97 -3.12 -6.68
N ILE A 81 5.61 -1.92 -6.25
CA ILE A 81 4.27 -1.33 -6.39
C ILE A 81 4.46 0.12 -6.84
N LYS A 82 3.64 0.55 -7.81
CA LYS A 82 3.52 1.94 -8.29
C LYS A 82 2.09 2.33 -8.62
N PHE A 83 1.60 3.40 -8.00
CA PHE A 83 0.41 4.10 -8.48
C PHE A 83 0.75 4.99 -9.69
N LEU A 84 -0.04 4.85 -10.76
CA LEU A 84 0.07 5.65 -11.96
C LEU A 84 -1.25 6.38 -12.22
N GLN A 85 -1.20 7.71 -12.24
CA GLN A 85 -2.33 8.52 -12.67
C GLN A 85 -2.30 8.62 -14.19
N LEU A 86 -3.29 8.00 -14.83
CA LEU A 86 -3.48 8.03 -16.27
C LEU A 86 -4.61 9.00 -16.58
N LYS A 87 -4.29 10.02 -17.38
CA LYS A 87 -5.32 10.89 -17.97
C LYS A 87 -6.02 10.13 -19.08
N ASN A 88 -7.32 9.94 -18.96
CA ASN A 88 -8.11 9.48 -20.09
C ASN A 88 -8.23 10.64 -21.09
N THR A 89 -7.84 10.43 -22.34
CA THR A 89 -7.93 11.47 -23.37
C THR A 89 -9.33 11.59 -23.99
N LYS A 90 -10.22 10.64 -23.66
CA LYS A 90 -11.60 10.58 -24.19
C LYS A 90 -12.66 10.99 -23.17
N SER A 91 -12.39 10.82 -21.87
CA SER A 91 -13.20 11.36 -20.77
C SER A 91 -12.31 12.26 -19.92
N ASN A 92 -12.81 13.37 -19.41
CA ASN A 92 -12.07 14.28 -18.53
C ASN A 92 -11.86 13.69 -17.11
N GLU A 93 -11.84 12.36 -17.00
CA GLU A 93 -11.72 11.61 -15.76
C GLU A 93 -10.32 11.01 -15.65
N ASP A 94 -9.67 11.31 -14.53
CA ASP A 94 -8.38 10.73 -14.17
C ASP A 94 -8.61 9.34 -13.53
N PHE A 95 -7.92 8.32 -14.04
CA PHE A 95 -7.94 6.98 -13.45
C PHE A 95 -6.61 6.69 -12.79
N ILE A 96 -6.66 6.12 -11.59
CA ILE A 96 -5.47 5.69 -10.86
C ILE A 96 -5.33 4.19 -11.05
N SER A 97 -4.25 3.78 -11.70
CA SER A 97 -3.92 2.37 -11.87
C SER A 97 -2.84 1.95 -10.88
N LEU A 98 -2.96 0.73 -10.35
CA LEU A 98 -1.96 0.10 -9.49
C LEU A 98 -1.11 -0.84 -10.34
N CYS A 99 0.14 -0.49 -10.54
CA CYS A 99 1.15 -1.35 -11.15
C CYS A 99 1.84 -2.14 -10.03
N CYS A 100 1.94 -3.46 -10.18
CA CYS A 100 2.72 -4.30 -9.28
C CYS A 100 3.67 -5.18 -10.11
N GLY A 101 4.96 -5.12 -9.77
CA GLY A 101 5.97 -6.00 -10.33
C GLY A 101 5.98 -7.31 -9.57
N VAL A 102 5.85 -8.40 -10.33
CA VAL A 102 5.78 -9.77 -9.84
C VAL A 102 6.74 -10.59 -10.69
N ASP A 103 7.74 -11.19 -10.06
CA ASP A 103 8.81 -11.92 -10.76
C ASP A 103 9.39 -11.09 -11.94
N ARG A 104 9.13 -11.49 -13.20
CA ARG A 104 9.57 -10.79 -14.42
C ARG A 104 8.47 -10.03 -15.16
N HIS A 105 7.28 -9.92 -14.58
CA HIS A 105 6.12 -9.30 -15.20
C HIS A 105 5.61 -8.09 -14.40
N ILE A 106 5.06 -7.11 -15.11
CA ILE A 106 4.35 -5.98 -14.51
C ILE A 106 2.86 -6.21 -14.72
N HIS A 107 2.13 -6.34 -13.63
CA HIS A 107 0.67 -6.41 -13.65
C HIS A 107 0.09 -5.03 -13.38
N ILE A 108 -0.79 -4.57 -14.27
CA ILE A 108 -1.52 -3.31 -14.12
C ILE A 108 -2.95 -3.65 -13.70
N TRP A 109 -3.36 -3.11 -12.56
CA TRP A 109 -4.73 -3.12 -12.08
C TRP A 109 -5.36 -1.73 -12.28
N ARG A 110 -6.60 -1.71 -12.78
CA ARG A 110 -7.42 -0.50 -12.97
C ARG A 110 -8.57 -0.51 -11.99
#